data_AF-A0A965D4N8-F1
#
_entry.id   AF-A0A965D4N8-F1
#
_cell.length_a   1.000
_cell.length_b   1.000
_cell.length_c   1.000
_cell.angle_alpha   90.00
_cell.angle_beta   90.00
_cell.angle_gamma   90.00
#
_symmetry.space_group_name_H-M   'P 1'
#
loop_
_entity.id
_entity.type
_entity.pdbx_description
1 polymer ?
#
loop_
_entity_poly.entity_id
_entity_poly.type
_entity_poly.pdbx_seq_one_letter_code
_entity_poly.pdbx_strand_id
1 'polypeptide(L)'
;MNNASAAQSSKRDALFLKGPITFGWIRQNIPDPTSRLILVAEAFMNMHSPSLTALELSLKVWQCVGIDSPDQRARVLNKIDQKCEGYRVERRVGRSALLLRNSL
;
A
#
# COMPACT_ATOMS: atom_id res chain seq x y z
N MET A 1 24.35 9.15 -1.02
CA MET A 1 23.37 8.05 -0.88
C MET A 1 23.51 7.49 0.52
N ASN A 2 22.50 7.65 1.39
CA ASN A 2 22.61 7.31 2.81
C ASN A 2 22.42 5.80 3.02
N ASN A 3 23.44 5.09 3.52
CA ASN A 3 23.40 3.64 3.80
C ASN A 3 22.22 3.21 4.69
N ALA A 4 21.68 4.11 5.52
CA ALA A 4 20.48 3.89 6.31
C ALA A 4 19.21 3.65 5.47
N SER A 5 19.07 4.30 4.30
CA SER A 5 17.89 4.14 3.44
C SER A 5 17.88 2.79 2.72
N ALA A 6 19.05 2.27 2.35
CA ALA A 6 19.21 0.97 1.73
C ALA A 6 18.84 -0.17 2.71
N ALA A 7 19.38 -0.14 3.93
CA ALA A 7 19.08 -1.13 4.95
C ALA A 7 17.59 -1.15 5.34
N GLN A 8 16.95 0.03 5.42
CA GLN A 8 15.53 0.12 5.71
C GLN A 8 14.65 -0.34 4.53
N SER A 9 15.13 -0.21 3.30
CA SER A 9 14.46 -0.73 2.11
C SER A 9 14.51 -2.26 2.07
N SER A 10 15.67 -2.86 2.33
CA SER A 10 15.81 -4.32 2.41
C SER A 10 14.91 -4.96 3.47
N LYS A 11 14.76 -4.30 4.64
CA LYS A 11 13.82 -4.74 5.69
C LYS A 11 12.36 -4.70 5.24
N ARG A 12 11.97 -3.70 4.44
CA ARG A 12 10.60 -3.60 3.90
C ARG A 12 10.34 -4.63 2.80
N ASP A 13 11.32 -4.87 1.93
CA ASP A 13 11.22 -5.88 0.89
C ASP A 13 11.01 -7.29 1.47
N ALA A 14 11.52 -7.56 2.68
CA ALA A 14 11.35 -8.82 3.39
C ALA A 14 10.00 -8.98 4.13
N LEU A 15 9.17 -7.92 4.23
CA LEU A 15 7.81 -8.04 4.76
C LEU A 15 6.98 -8.91 3.81
N PHE A 16 6.03 -9.69 4.34
CA PHE A 16 5.24 -10.64 3.54
C PHE A 16 3.76 -10.63 3.90
N LEU A 17 2.93 -10.88 2.90
CA LEU A 17 1.51 -11.21 3.04
C LEU A 17 1.40 -12.60 3.69
N LYS A 18 0.66 -12.74 4.81
CA LYS A 18 0.26 -14.03 5.46
C LYS A 18 0.61 -15.27 4.60
N GLY A 19 1.85 -15.75 4.64
CA GLY A 19 2.40 -16.70 3.66
C GLY A 19 3.76 -16.28 3.07
N PRO A 20 4.24 -16.93 1.98
CA PRO A 20 5.61 -16.77 1.48
C PRO A 20 5.82 -15.57 0.52
N ILE A 21 4.78 -14.78 0.21
CA ILE A 21 4.85 -13.71 -0.79
C ILE A 21 5.32 -12.41 -0.13
N THR A 22 6.52 -11.97 -0.47
CA THR A 22 7.12 -10.74 0.07
C THR A 22 6.67 -9.49 -0.68
N PHE A 23 6.75 -8.32 -0.04
CA PHE A 23 6.50 -7.03 -0.67
C PHE A 23 7.54 -6.73 -1.75
N GLY A 24 8.79 -7.19 -1.58
CA GLY A 24 9.81 -7.14 -2.64
C GLY A 24 9.38 -7.93 -3.88
N TRP A 25 8.82 -9.14 -3.69
CA TRP A 25 8.29 -9.94 -4.79
C TRP A 25 7.10 -9.25 -5.48
N ILE A 26 6.16 -8.70 -4.71
CA ILE A 26 5.02 -7.92 -5.25
C ILE A 26 5.52 -6.76 -6.10
N ARG A 27 6.52 -6.01 -5.61
CA ARG A 27 7.09 -4.86 -6.32
C ARG A 27 7.73 -5.26 -7.66
N GLN A 28 8.41 -6.41 -7.70
CA GLN A 28 9.09 -6.91 -8.89
C GLN A 28 8.15 -7.55 -9.92
N ASN A 29 7.09 -8.22 -9.46
CA ASN A 29 6.27 -9.08 -10.33
C ASN A 29 4.90 -8.48 -10.66
N ILE A 30 4.43 -7.47 -9.93
CA ILE A 30 3.14 -6.83 -10.20
C ILE A 30 3.40 -5.44 -10.80
N PRO A 31 3.23 -5.26 -12.12
CA PRO A 31 3.58 -4.01 -12.79
C PRO A 31 2.60 -2.88 -12.46
N ASP A 32 1.32 -3.19 -12.23
CA ASP A 32 0.31 -2.18 -11.94
C ASP A 32 0.43 -1.66 -10.49
N PRO A 33 0.69 -0.36 -10.29
CA PRO A 33 0.90 0.20 -8.96
C PRO A 33 -0.38 0.20 -8.10
N THR A 34 -1.56 0.20 -8.73
CA THR A 34 -2.84 0.16 -7.99
C THR A 34 -3.09 -1.22 -7.43
N SER A 35 -2.89 -2.28 -8.24
CA SER A 35 -2.92 -3.66 -7.78
C SER A 35 -1.92 -3.91 -6.65
N ARG A 36 -0.69 -3.38 -6.75
CA ARG A 36 0.30 -3.45 -5.67
C ARG A 36 -0.22 -2.83 -4.38
N LEU A 37 -0.80 -1.63 -4.45
CA LEU A 37 -1.32 -0.94 -3.28
C LEU A 37 -2.44 -1.71 -2.60
N ILE A 38 -3.40 -2.24 -3.36
CA ILE A 38 -4.51 -3.03 -2.84
C ILE A 38 -3.98 -4.27 -2.10
N LEU A 39 -3.06 -5.03 -2.70
CA LEU A 39 -2.52 -6.24 -2.09
C LEU A 39 -1.75 -5.96 -0.79
N VAL A 40 -0.90 -4.94 -0.79
CA VAL A 40 -0.16 -4.54 0.43
C VAL A 40 -1.13 -4.03 1.50
N ALA A 41 -2.18 -3.31 1.10
CA ALA A 41 -3.16 -2.79 2.05
C ALA A 41 -4.00 -3.90 2.68
N GLU A 42 -4.46 -4.88 1.89
CA GLU A 42 -5.10 -6.10 2.40
C GLU A 42 -4.20 -6.84 3.40
N ALA A 43 -2.90 -6.92 3.12
CA ALA A 43 -1.93 -7.51 4.04
C ALA A 43 -2.01 -6.85 5.42
N PHE A 44 -1.87 -5.53 5.45
CA PHE A 44 -1.88 -4.77 6.70
C PHE A 44 -3.22 -4.87 7.41
N MET A 45 -4.34 -4.75 6.69
CA MET A 45 -5.68 -4.82 7.27
C MET A 45 -5.96 -6.18 7.91
N ASN A 46 -5.58 -7.28 7.24
CA ASN A 46 -5.83 -8.65 7.71
C ASN A 46 -4.82 -9.17 8.75
N MET A 47 -3.73 -8.45 8.99
CA MET A 47 -2.77 -8.73 10.07
C MET A 47 -3.25 -8.26 11.45
N HIS A 48 -4.22 -7.35 11.51
CA HIS A 48 -4.81 -6.91 12.76
C HIS A 48 -5.89 -7.90 13.24
N SER A 49 -6.05 -8.00 14.56
CA SER A 49 -7.12 -8.75 15.21
C SER A 49 -7.89 -7.81 16.16
N PRO A 50 -9.15 -7.44 15.84
CA PRO A 50 -9.90 -7.80 14.64
C PRO A 50 -9.31 -7.16 13.37
N SER A 51 -9.65 -7.72 12.20
CA SER A 51 -9.19 -7.18 10.91
C SER A 51 -9.75 -5.77 10.68
N LEU A 52 -8.91 -4.89 10.14
CA LEU A 52 -9.30 -3.52 9.84
C LEU A 52 -10.14 -3.44 8.55
N THR A 53 -10.99 -2.43 8.47
CA THR A 53 -11.68 -2.02 7.23
C THR A 53 -11.09 -0.75 6.61
N ALA A 54 -10.11 -0.14 7.28
CA ALA A 54 -9.45 1.07 6.83
C ALA A 54 -7.95 0.98 7.10
N LEU A 55 -7.14 1.48 6.16
CA LEU A 55 -5.70 1.58 6.32
C LEU A 55 -5.22 3.00 6.02
N GLU A 56 -4.42 3.56 6.92
CA GLU A 56 -3.72 4.82 6.65
C GLU A 56 -2.59 4.62 5.64
N LEU A 57 -2.64 5.39 4.54
CA LEU A 57 -1.63 5.41 3.48
C LEU A 57 -0.42 6.25 3.88
N SER A 58 0.26 5.82 4.94
CA SER A 58 1.49 6.42 5.44
C SER A 58 2.65 6.25 4.45
N LEU A 59 3.73 7.02 4.66
CA LEU A 59 4.97 6.88 3.87
C LEU A 59 5.50 5.44 3.86
N LYS A 60 5.34 4.69 4.95
CA LYS A 60 5.73 3.27 5.03
C LYS A 60 4.97 2.42 4.02
N VAL A 61 3.66 2.62 3.89
CA VAL A 61 2.82 1.87 2.94
C VAL A 61 3.25 2.17 1.51
N TRP A 62 3.44 3.45 1.18
CA TRP A 62 3.93 3.89 -0.13
C TRP A 62 5.29 3.29 -0.51
N GLN A 63 6.20 3.19 0.45
CA GLN A 63 7.50 2.54 0.24
C GLN A 63 7.36 1.03 0.02
N CYS A 64 6.45 0.35 0.72
CA CYS A 64 6.22 -1.09 0.54
C CYS A 64 5.69 -1.44 -0.86
N VAL A 65 4.95 -0.53 -1.49
CA VAL A 65 4.39 -0.71 -2.84
C VAL A 65 5.30 -0.15 -3.94
N GLY A 66 6.43 0.46 -3.56
CA GLY A 66 7.38 1.08 -4.47
C GLY A 66 6.83 2.29 -5.22
N ILE A 67 6.15 3.21 -4.51
CA ILE A 67 5.57 4.43 -5.08
C ILE A 67 6.10 5.66 -4.34
N ASP A 68 7.10 6.30 -4.93
CA ASP A 68 7.83 7.39 -4.27
C ASP A 68 7.36 8.78 -4.69
N SER A 69 6.82 8.94 -5.90
CA SER A 69 6.41 10.25 -6.42
C SER A 69 4.97 10.65 -6.01
N PRO A 70 4.74 11.91 -5.60
CA PRO A 70 3.40 12.42 -5.32
C PRO A 70 2.42 12.26 -6.49
N ASP A 71 2.88 12.47 -7.72
CA ASP A 71 2.05 12.35 -8.92
C ASP A 71 1.57 10.91 -9.14
N GLN A 72 2.45 9.93 -8.94
CA GLN A 72 2.07 8.52 -9.04
C GLN A 72 1.09 8.13 -7.93
N ARG A 73 1.26 8.66 -6.71
CA ARG A 73 0.28 8.48 -5.63
C ARG A 73 -1.08 9.03 -6.03
N ALA A 74 -1.15 10.26 -6.53
CA ALA A 74 -2.39 10.89 -6.97
C ALA A 74 -3.09 10.06 -8.07
N ARG A 75 -2.34 9.58 -9.08
CA ARG A 75 -2.87 8.72 -10.14
C ARG A 75 -3.44 7.40 -9.61
N VAL A 76 -2.75 6.77 -8.67
CA VAL A 76 -3.20 5.52 -8.05
C VAL A 76 -4.46 5.74 -7.24
N LEU A 77 -4.51 6.78 -6.41
CA LEU A 77 -5.71 7.11 -5.63
C LEU A 77 -6.91 7.40 -6.53
N ASN A 78 -6.72 8.16 -7.61
CA ASN A 78 -7.78 8.44 -8.58
C ASN A 78 -8.23 7.18 -9.32
N LYS A 79 -7.29 6.27 -9.66
CA LYS A 79 -7.64 4.99 -10.30
C LYS A 79 -8.46 4.10 -9.37
N ILE A 80 -8.15 4.09 -8.07
CA ILE A 80 -8.94 3.35 -7.07
C ILE A 80 -10.37 3.86 -7.03
N ASP A 81 -10.56 5.16 -6.84
CA ASP A 81 -11.91 5.77 -6.78
C ASP A 81 -12.74 5.52 -8.05
N GLN A 82 -12.09 5.38 -9.21
CA GLN A 82 -12.77 5.22 -10.50
C GLN A 82 -13.02 3.77 -10.92
N LYS A 83 -12.15 2.83 -10.52
CA LYS A 83 -12.09 1.49 -11.16
C LYS A 83 -12.04 0.32 -10.20
N CYS A 84 -11.85 0.54 -8.90
CA CYS A 84 -11.67 -0.55 -7.95
C CYS A 84 -12.91 -0.72 -7.09
N GLU A 85 -13.89 -1.46 -7.61
CA GLU A 85 -15.05 -1.89 -6.84
C GLU A 85 -14.61 -2.62 -5.56
N GLY A 86 -15.20 -2.27 -4.42
CA GLY A 86 -14.80 -2.77 -3.11
C GLY A 86 -13.80 -1.90 -2.34
N TYR A 87 -13.23 -0.86 -2.96
CA TYR A 87 -12.34 0.08 -2.28
C TYR A 87 -12.77 1.55 -2.48
N ARG A 88 -12.42 2.40 -1.52
CA ARG A 88 -12.62 3.85 -1.59
C ARG A 88 -11.44 4.59 -0.97
N VAL A 89 -11.10 5.75 -1.53
CA VAL A 89 -10.10 6.65 -0.92
C VAL A 89 -10.78 7.77 -0.14
N GLU A 90 -10.43 7.91 1.14
CA GLU A 90 -10.77 9.09 1.93
C GLU A 90 -9.57 10.04 2.02
N ARG A 91 -9.70 11.22 1.41
CA ARG A 91 -8.68 12.28 1.48
C ARG A 91 -8.95 13.14 2.72
N ARG A 92 -7.93 13.32 3.56
CA ARG A 92 -8.03 14.04 4.84
C ARG A 92 -7.13 15.27 4.80
N VAL A 93 -7.66 16.45 5.11
CA VAL A 93 -6.90 17.71 5.07
C VAL A 93 -5.75 17.65 6.08
N GLY A 94 -4.52 17.91 5.63
CA GLY A 94 -3.32 17.88 6.46
C GLY A 94 -2.92 16.50 6.99
N ARG A 95 -3.52 15.40 6.49
CA ARG A 95 -3.25 14.02 6.93
C ARG A 95 -3.09 13.09 5.75
N SER A 96 -2.48 11.92 5.97
CA SER A 96 -2.43 10.84 4.98
C SER A 96 -3.84 10.41 4.59
N ALA A 97 -4.05 10.04 3.33
CA ALA A 97 -5.31 9.45 2.89
C ALA A 97 -5.55 8.09 3.58
N LEU A 98 -6.82 7.69 3.69
CA LEU A 98 -7.20 6.33 4.07
C LEU A 98 -7.62 5.55 2.82
N LEU A 99 -7.22 4.29 2.76
CA LEU A 99 -7.85 3.31 1.90
C LEU A 99 -8.90 2.55 2.72
N LEU A 100 -10.14 2.62 2.29
CA LEU A 100 -11.28 1.94 2.89
C LEU A 100 -11.60 0.70 2.07
N ARG A 101 -11.78 -0.43 2.76
CA ARG A 101 -12.38 -1.65 2.19
C ARG A 101 -13.87 -1.59 2.47
N ASN A 102 -14.68 -1.68 1.42
CA ASN A 102 -16.12 -1.81 1.58
C ASN A 102 -16.40 -3.20 2.16
N SER A 103 -17.15 -3.25 3.26
CA SER A 103 -17.73 -4.51 3.74
C SER A 103 -18.79 -4.93 2.73
N LEU A 104 -18.60 -6.08 2.08
CA LEU A 104 -19.69 -6.77 1.38
C LEU A 104 -20.69 -7.30 2.41
#